data_AF-D1PY42-F1
#
_entry.id   AF-D1PY42-F1
#
_cell.length_a   1.000
_cell.length_b   1.000
_cell.length_c   1.000
_cell.angle_alpha   90.00
_cell.angle_beta   90.00
_cell.angle_gamma   90.00
#
_symmetry.space_group_name_H-M   'P 1'
#
loop_
_entity.id
_entity.type
_entity.pdbx_description
1 polymer ?
#
loop_
_entity_poly.entity_id
_entity_poly.type
_entity_poly.pdbx_seq_one_letter_code
_entity_poly.pdbx_strand_id
1 'polypeptide(L)'
;MGKVTTLPDTLTISTTKQNGFDSILINKQVNTDSFFLPVSYGQDVDVLYFQTNSLTDTVWVEKTNHPHFESVDCGLNYFHTITGIRYTRNAIDSIVINHKEVTYDISQKHFHIYFKEYRL
;
A
#
# COMPACT_ATOMS: atom_id res chain seq x y z
N MET A 1 13.62 -17.59 -2.23
CA MET A 1 12.19 -17.39 -1.87
C MET A 1 11.85 -18.33 -0.73
N GLY A 2 11.24 -17.82 0.35
CA GLY A 2 10.86 -18.63 1.52
C GLY A 2 9.64 -19.51 1.23
N LYS A 3 9.43 -20.53 2.08
CA LYS A 3 8.33 -21.52 1.93
C LYS A 3 6.95 -20.95 2.27
N VAL A 4 6.89 -19.81 2.97
CA VAL A 4 5.65 -19.16 3.41
C VAL A 4 5.22 -18.13 2.37
N THR A 5 4.04 -18.35 1.77
CA THR A 5 3.47 -17.51 0.70
C THR A 5 2.34 -16.61 1.17
N THR A 6 1.84 -16.82 2.39
CA THR A 6 0.77 -16.02 3.00
C THR A 6 1.22 -15.46 4.34
N LEU A 7 0.72 -14.29 4.71
CA LEU A 7 0.88 -13.73 6.05
C LEU A 7 -0.17 -14.37 6.97
N PRO A 8 0.22 -15.22 7.94
CA PRO A 8 -0.73 -15.86 8.85
C PRO A 8 -1.29 -14.90 9.89
N ASP A 9 -0.56 -13.83 10.19
CA ASP A 9 -0.94 -12.82 11.18
C ASP A 9 -2.15 -12.00 10.73
N THR A 10 -2.79 -11.36 11.70
CA THR A 10 -3.82 -10.35 11.45
C THR A 10 -3.17 -9.08 10.93
N LEU A 11 -3.61 -8.60 9.76
CA LEU A 11 -3.15 -7.38 9.11
C LEU A 11 -4.26 -6.32 9.16
N THR A 12 -3.93 -5.16 9.73
CA THR A 12 -4.72 -3.93 9.62
C THR A 12 -3.87 -2.88 8.92
N ILE A 13 -4.44 -2.23 7.89
CA ILE A 13 -3.78 -1.13 7.19
C ILE A 13 -4.63 0.12 7.37
N SER A 14 -4.01 1.20 7.84
CA SER A 14 -4.65 2.50 7.97
C SER A 14 -3.81 3.61 7.35
N THR A 15 -4.41 4.79 7.20
CA THR A 15 -3.75 6.01 6.73
C THR A 15 -4.30 7.21 7.50
N THR A 16 -3.52 8.28 7.60
CA THR A 16 -3.99 9.56 8.12
C THR A 16 -4.40 10.44 6.94
N LYS A 17 -5.68 10.84 6.89
CA LYS A 17 -6.16 11.77 5.86
C LYS A 17 -5.63 13.18 6.13
N GLN A 18 -5.60 14.02 5.10
CA GLN A 18 -5.18 15.43 5.21
C GLN A 18 -5.89 16.23 6.31
N ASN A 19 -7.12 15.86 6.65
CA ASN A 19 -7.92 16.49 7.70
C ASN A 19 -7.60 15.98 9.12
N GLY A 20 -6.55 15.17 9.29
CA GLY A 20 -6.10 14.62 10.57
C GLY A 20 -6.94 13.44 11.08
N PHE A 21 -7.94 12.98 10.33
CA PHE A 21 -8.69 11.79 10.69
C PHE A 21 -8.03 10.54 10.10
N ASP A 22 -7.80 9.56 10.96
CA ASP A 22 -7.32 8.25 10.51
C ASP A 22 -8.46 7.48 9.81
N SER A 23 -8.08 6.65 8.85
CA SER A 23 -9.01 5.77 8.14
C SER A 23 -8.41 4.38 8.01
N ILE A 24 -9.19 3.37 8.38
CA ILE A 24 -8.84 1.97 8.20
C ILE A 24 -9.18 1.58 6.76
N LEU A 25 -8.18 1.13 6.02
CA LEU A 25 -8.30 0.66 4.63
C LEU A 25 -8.52 -0.86 4.58
N ILE A 26 -7.80 -1.60 5.44
CA ILE A 26 -7.96 -3.04 5.64
C ILE A 26 -8.09 -3.29 7.13
N ASN A 27 -9.11 -4.05 7.56
CA ASN A 27 -9.39 -4.30 8.97
C ASN A 27 -9.24 -5.79 9.30
N LYS A 28 -8.23 -6.12 10.09
CA LYS A 28 -8.00 -7.46 10.65
C LYS A 28 -8.06 -8.62 9.64
N GLN A 29 -7.47 -8.43 8.45
CA GLN A 29 -7.40 -9.49 7.45
C GLN A 29 -6.39 -10.57 7.87
N VAL A 30 -6.70 -11.85 7.69
CA VAL A 30 -5.85 -12.99 8.05
C VAL A 30 -5.53 -13.83 6.82
N ASN A 31 -4.47 -14.65 6.87
CA ASN A 31 -4.04 -15.51 5.76
C ASN A 31 -3.86 -14.74 4.44
N THR A 32 -3.30 -13.53 4.56
CA THR A 32 -3.24 -12.58 3.45
C THR A 32 -2.08 -12.89 2.52
N ASP A 33 -2.35 -13.09 1.23
CA ASP A 33 -1.33 -13.21 0.17
C ASP A 33 -1.26 -11.96 -0.73
N SER A 34 -2.33 -11.17 -0.75
CA SER A 34 -2.52 -10.00 -1.58
C SER A 34 -3.66 -9.13 -1.04
N PHE A 35 -3.64 -7.85 -1.39
CA PHE A 35 -4.68 -6.89 -1.06
C PHE A 35 -4.60 -5.69 -2.02
N PHE A 36 -5.66 -4.90 -2.06
CA PHE A 36 -5.74 -3.65 -2.81
C PHE A 36 -5.83 -2.46 -1.87
N LEU A 37 -5.12 -1.39 -2.18
CA LEU A 37 -5.20 -0.12 -1.46
C LEU A 37 -5.51 1.01 -2.44
N PRO A 38 -6.34 1.98 -2.05
CA PRO A 38 -6.52 3.20 -2.82
C PRO A 38 -5.22 4.02 -2.82
N VAL A 39 -4.95 4.69 -3.94
CA VAL A 39 -3.86 5.64 -4.07
C VAL A 39 -4.45 7.05 -4.03
N SER A 40 -3.88 7.93 -3.21
CA SER A 40 -4.40 9.30 -3.10
C SER A 40 -3.85 10.19 -4.22
N TYR A 41 -4.65 11.12 -4.75
CA TYR A 41 -4.15 12.17 -5.65
C TYR A 41 -3.94 13.52 -4.93
N GLY A 42 -4.18 13.58 -3.62
CA GLY A 42 -4.12 14.81 -2.84
C GLY A 42 -2.71 15.18 -2.35
N GLN A 43 -1.79 14.21 -2.32
CA GLN A 43 -0.40 14.40 -1.91
C GLN A 43 0.54 13.56 -2.78
N ASP A 44 1.80 13.94 -2.84
CA ASP A 44 2.84 13.18 -3.56
C ASP A 44 3.30 11.94 -2.77
N VAL A 45 2.92 11.83 -1.49
CA VAL A 45 3.30 10.70 -0.63
C VAL A 45 2.07 10.15 0.08
N ASP A 46 1.81 8.86 -0.09
CA ASP A 46 0.81 8.14 0.71
C ASP A 46 1.50 7.53 1.93
N VAL A 47 1.00 7.87 3.12
CA VAL A 47 1.50 7.32 4.40
C VAL A 47 0.55 6.26 4.90
N LEU A 48 1.06 5.04 5.05
CA LEU A 48 0.29 3.86 5.44
C LEU A 48 0.89 3.27 6.72
N TYR A 49 0.03 2.81 7.62
CA TYR A 49 0.42 2.11 8.84
C TYR A 49 -0.02 0.65 8.72
N PHE A 50 0.97 -0.24 8.70
CA PHE A 50 0.81 -1.67 8.63
C PHE A 50 0.91 -2.24 10.03
N GLN A 51 -0.21 -2.65 10.60
CA GLN A 51 -0.24 -3.30 11.90
C GLN A 51 -0.39 -4.81 11.73
N THR A 52 0.60 -5.56 12.22
CA THR A 52 0.59 -7.02 12.31
C THR A 52 0.78 -7.44 13.75
N ASN A 53 -0.23 -8.10 14.35
CA ASN A 53 -0.27 -8.40 15.78
C ASN A 53 -0.01 -7.12 16.63
N SER A 54 1.08 -7.08 17.39
CA SER A 54 1.52 -5.96 18.23
C SER A 54 2.51 -5.01 17.54
N LEU A 55 2.98 -5.33 16.34
CA LEU A 55 3.97 -4.55 15.60
C LEU A 55 3.29 -3.62 14.61
N THR A 56 3.84 -2.42 14.46
CA THR A 56 3.37 -1.43 13.48
C THR A 56 4.54 -0.96 12.64
N ASP A 57 4.37 -0.98 11.32
CA ASP A 57 5.29 -0.35 10.38
C ASP A 57 4.64 0.85 9.70
N THR A 58 5.40 1.92 9.49
CA THR A 58 4.97 3.02 8.62
C THR A 58 5.62 2.84 7.24
N VAL A 59 4.81 2.94 6.20
CA VAL A 59 5.20 2.86 4.79
C VAL A 59 4.84 4.17 4.12
N TRP A 60 5.81 4.77 3.43
CA TRP A 60 5.60 5.97 2.61
C TRP A 60 5.79 5.59 1.15
N VAL A 61 4.75 5.77 0.35
CA VAL A 61 4.77 5.53 -1.10
C VAL A 61 4.81 6.88 -1.81
N GLU A 62 5.94 7.16 -2.46
CA GLU A 62 6.14 8.39 -3.23
C GLU A 62 5.67 8.19 -4.67
N LYS A 63 4.98 9.19 -5.22
CA LYS A 63 4.37 9.13 -6.55
C LYS A 63 4.14 10.50 -7.18
N THR A 64 3.96 10.51 -8.50
CA THR A 64 3.44 11.65 -9.26
C THR A 64 2.06 11.34 -9.81
N ASN A 65 1.21 12.36 -9.95
CA ASN A 65 -0.16 12.23 -10.45
C ASN A 65 -0.27 12.73 -11.89
N HIS A 66 -0.92 11.95 -12.75
CA HIS A 66 -1.15 12.25 -14.15
C HIS A 66 -2.66 12.26 -14.39
N PRO A 67 -3.29 13.44 -14.64
CA PRO A 67 -4.70 13.51 -14.99
C PRO A 67 -5.00 12.60 -16.18
N HIS A 68 -6.05 11.80 -16.06
CA HIS A 68 -6.54 10.93 -17.12
C HIS A 68 -7.97 11.30 -17.47
N PHE A 69 -8.17 11.72 -18.71
CA PHE A 69 -9.48 12.03 -19.26
C PHE A 69 -10.02 10.82 -20.01
N GLU A 70 -11.17 10.32 -19.57
CA GLU A 70 -11.86 9.20 -20.19
C GLU A 70 -13.04 9.68 -21.04
N SER A 71 -13.93 10.47 -20.44
CA SER A 71 -15.04 11.11 -21.13
C SER A 71 -15.56 12.31 -20.35
N VAL A 72 -16.42 13.13 -20.97
CA VAL A 72 -17.05 14.29 -20.31
C VAL A 72 -18.06 13.90 -19.23
N ASP A 73 -18.59 12.67 -19.30
CA ASP A 73 -19.58 12.14 -18.37
C ASP A 73 -18.93 11.43 -17.16
N CYS A 74 -17.61 11.23 -17.19
CA CYS A 74 -16.84 10.62 -16.11
C CYS A 74 -16.23 11.69 -15.19
N GLY A 75 -16.07 11.35 -13.91
CA GLY A 75 -15.31 12.17 -12.98
C GLY A 75 -13.83 12.25 -13.35
N LEU A 76 -13.11 13.17 -12.70
CA LEU A 76 -11.66 13.27 -12.85
C LEU A 76 -10.98 11.99 -12.34
N ASN A 77 -10.20 11.35 -13.20
CA ASN A 77 -9.36 10.21 -12.85
C ASN A 77 -7.89 10.60 -12.92
N TYR A 78 -7.07 9.91 -12.13
CA TYR A 78 -5.62 10.10 -12.10
C TYR A 78 -4.94 8.76 -12.26
N PHE A 79 -3.93 8.71 -13.12
CA PHE A 79 -2.92 7.67 -13.09
C PHE A 79 -1.76 8.12 -12.23
N HIS A 80 -1.02 7.18 -11.68
CA HIS A 80 0.10 7.46 -10.80
C HIS A 80 1.35 6.75 -11.26
N THR A 81 2.49 7.43 -11.17
CA THR A 81 3.79 6.79 -11.34
C THR A 81 4.46 6.72 -9.97
N ILE A 82 4.69 5.51 -9.46
CA ILE A 82 5.43 5.29 -8.21
C ILE A 82 6.89 5.64 -8.42
N THR A 83 7.38 6.63 -7.67
CA THR A 83 8.74 7.14 -7.77
C THR A 83 9.66 6.57 -6.70
N GLY A 84 9.11 6.17 -5.55
CA GLY A 84 9.90 5.69 -4.42
C GLY A 84 9.09 5.00 -3.33
N ILE A 85 9.79 4.28 -2.47
CA ILE A 85 9.20 3.69 -1.27
C ILE A 85 10.22 3.71 -0.12
N ARG A 86 9.75 4.09 1.07
CA ARG A 86 10.50 3.97 2.32
C ARG A 86 9.58 3.40 3.40
N TYR A 87 10.16 2.70 4.36
CA TYR A 87 9.40 2.02 5.40
C TYR A 87 10.24 1.78 6.65
N THR A 88 9.57 1.72 7.80
CA THR A 88 10.17 1.15 9.01
C THR A 88 10.23 -0.38 8.89
N ARG A 89 11.08 -1.02 9.71
CA ARG A 89 11.32 -2.46 9.65
C ARG A 89 11.11 -3.11 11.00
N ASN A 90 9.90 -3.03 11.54
CA ASN A 90 9.47 -3.68 12.76
C ASN A 90 9.04 -5.12 12.44
N ALA A 91 7.94 -5.29 11.71
CA ALA A 91 7.46 -6.56 11.16
C ALA A 91 7.87 -6.78 9.69
N ILE A 92 7.96 -5.70 8.92
CA ILE A 92 8.39 -5.72 7.51
C ILE A 92 9.91 -5.95 7.46
N ASP A 93 10.32 -6.87 6.59
CA ASP A 93 11.72 -7.05 6.21
C ASP A 93 12.05 -6.15 5.02
N SER A 94 11.30 -6.30 3.92
CA SER A 94 11.54 -5.55 2.70
C SER A 94 10.29 -5.30 1.86
N ILE A 95 10.30 -4.21 1.10
CA ILE A 95 9.29 -3.90 0.08
C ILE A 95 9.98 -3.62 -1.25
N VAL A 96 9.54 -4.30 -2.29
CA VAL A 96 10.07 -4.17 -3.66
C VAL A 96 8.99 -3.59 -4.56
N ILE A 97 9.34 -2.54 -5.29
CA ILE A 97 8.50 -2.01 -6.38
C ILE A 97 8.63 -2.95 -7.57
N ASN A 98 7.52 -3.55 -7.98
CA ASN A 98 7.43 -4.47 -9.11
C ASN A 98 6.88 -3.76 -10.37
N HIS A 99 5.83 -2.95 -10.23
CA HIS A 99 5.28 -2.11 -11.32
C HIS A 99 5.03 -0.70 -10.82
N LYS A 100 5.47 0.30 -11.60
CA LYS A 100 5.40 1.71 -11.21
C LYS A 100 4.11 2.41 -11.65
N GLU A 101 3.54 2.02 -12.77
CA GLU A 101 2.39 2.71 -13.37
C GLU A 101 1.08 2.18 -12.81
N VAL A 102 0.44 2.93 -11.93
CA VAL A 102 -0.89 2.65 -11.39
C VAL A 102 -1.92 3.26 -12.34
N THR A 103 -2.70 2.39 -12.98
CA THR A 103 -3.76 2.74 -13.93
C THR A 103 -5.05 2.01 -13.55
N TYR A 104 -5.99 1.85 -14.47
CA TYR A 104 -7.19 1.02 -14.27
C TYR A 104 -6.91 -0.49 -14.23
N ASP A 105 -5.72 -0.93 -14.66
CA ASP A 105 -5.38 -2.35 -14.64
C ASP A 105 -5.11 -2.85 -13.20
N ILE A 106 -6.16 -3.33 -12.55
CA ILE A 106 -6.11 -3.92 -11.22
C ILE A 106 -5.42 -5.29 -11.16
N SER A 107 -5.05 -5.88 -12.30
CA SER A 107 -4.32 -7.16 -12.30
C SER A 107 -2.83 -6.99 -11.93
N GLN A 108 -2.32 -5.76 -12.04
CA GLN A 108 -0.92 -5.44 -11.76
C GLN A 108 -0.62 -5.50 -10.25
N LYS A 109 0.42 -6.27 -9.91
CA LYS A 109 1.00 -6.25 -8.57
C LYS A 109 2.08 -5.19 -8.54
N HIS A 110 1.80 -4.05 -7.92
CA HIS A 110 2.72 -2.93 -7.81
C HIS A 110 3.86 -3.17 -6.81
N PHE A 111 3.56 -3.86 -5.71
CA PHE A 111 4.52 -4.11 -4.64
C PHE A 111 4.59 -5.59 -4.28
N HIS A 112 5.79 -6.04 -3.94
CA HIS A 112 6.01 -7.25 -3.17
C HIS A 112 6.47 -6.88 -1.77
N ILE A 113 5.75 -7.36 -0.76
CA ILE A 113 6.05 -7.09 0.65
C ILE A 113 6.51 -8.39 1.29
N TYR A 114 7.68 -8.35 1.91
CA TYR A 114 8.26 -9.46 2.65
C TYR A 114 8.27 -9.09 4.13
N PHE A 115 7.65 -9.94 4.94
CA PHE A 115 7.67 -9.81 6.39
C PHE A 115 8.76 -10.71 6.96
N LYS A 116 9.35 -10.29 8.09
CA LYS A 116 10.34 -11.08 8.81
C LYS A 116 9.75 -12.42 9.24
N GLU A 117 10.56 -13.48 9.23
CA GLU A 117 10.14 -14.81 9.71
C GLU A 117 9.86 -14.80 11.21
N TYR A 118 10.72 -14.14 11.99
CA TYR A 118 10.56 -13.94 13.43
C TYR A 118 10.22 -12.48 13.73
N ARG A 119 9.10 -12.29 14.40
CA ARG A 119 8.56 -11.00 14.83
C ARG A 119 8.46 -11.06 16.36
N LEU A 120 9.42 -10.44 17.04
CA LEU A 120 9.49 -10.37 18.51
C LEU A 120 8.55 -9.29 19.05
#